data_AF-A0A496B024-F1
#
_entry.id   AF-A0A496B024-F1
#
_cell.length_a   1.000
_cell.length_b   1.000
_cell.length_c   1.000
_cell.angle_alpha   90.00
_cell.angle_beta   90.00
_cell.angle_gamma   90.00
#
_symmetry.space_group_name_H-M   'P 1'
#
loop_
_entity.id
_entity.type
_entity.pdbx_description
1 polymer ?
#
loop_
_entity_poly.entity_id
_entity_poly.type
_entity_poly.pdbx_seq_one_letter_code
_entity_poly.pdbx_strand_id
1 'polypeptide(L)'
;MMDIPGIEQWDDDTPMKVTKEGKELTPSLDDYNTDRPFHLDDLDNDWELEIAFATETGKGDKATRCDPCIVRNTKTDARLIQVYQTNNQDDPKGEVIAEIILNYYLEVTGALDVDAQDKLPTLWADIKTRR
;
A
#
# COMPACT_ATOMS: atom_id res chain seq x y z
N MET A 1 2.33 10.57 -12.60
CA MET A 1 1.69 9.42 -11.94
C MET A 1 0.50 9.84 -11.08
N MET A 2 0.49 11.03 -10.48
CA MET A 2 -0.58 11.47 -9.55
C MET A 2 -1.24 12.82 -9.89
N ASP A 3 -0.88 13.44 -11.02
CA ASP A 3 -1.30 14.80 -11.39
C ASP A 3 -0.99 15.88 -10.34
N ILE A 4 0.04 15.65 -9.50
CA ILE A 4 0.59 16.63 -8.56
C ILE A 4 1.76 17.36 -9.24
N PRO A 5 1.64 18.67 -9.55
CA PRO A 5 2.74 19.42 -10.14
C PRO A 5 3.90 19.55 -9.14
N GLY A 6 5.09 19.12 -9.55
CA GLY A 6 6.30 19.27 -8.74
C GLY A 6 6.53 18.21 -7.68
N ILE A 7 5.72 17.14 -7.63
CA ILE A 7 6.01 15.99 -6.76
C ILE A 7 7.41 15.45 -7.03
N GLU A 8 8.22 15.37 -5.98
CA GLU A 8 9.56 14.83 -6.01
C GLU A 8 9.61 13.46 -5.31
N GLN A 9 10.55 12.64 -5.74
CA GLN A 9 10.93 11.41 -5.04
C GLN A 9 12.45 11.24 -5.08
N TRP A 10 13.19 12.31 -5.36
CA TRP A 10 14.63 12.25 -5.54
C TRP A 10 15.31 12.51 -4.20
N ASP A 11 15.58 11.44 -3.48
CA ASP A 11 16.60 11.43 -2.43
C ASP A 11 17.74 10.48 -2.87
N ASP A 12 18.67 10.17 -1.97
CA ASP A 12 19.69 9.11 -2.14
C ASP A 12 19.98 8.52 -0.75
N ASP A 13 20.19 7.19 -0.64
CA ASP A 13 20.61 6.51 0.59
C ASP A 13 19.76 6.84 1.85
N THR A 14 18.44 7.04 1.70
CA THR A 14 17.56 7.46 2.79
C THR A 14 17.23 6.28 3.71
N PRO A 15 17.56 6.35 5.02
CA PRO A 15 17.32 5.25 5.94
C PRO A 15 15.84 5.12 6.30
N MET A 16 15.24 3.99 5.96
CA MET A 16 13.88 3.61 6.29
C MET A 16 13.87 2.67 7.49
N LYS A 17 13.00 2.98 8.45
CA LYS A 17 12.73 2.17 9.63
C LYS A 17 11.33 1.58 9.54
N VAL A 18 11.22 0.30 9.84
CA VAL A 18 9.93 -0.40 9.78
C VAL A 18 8.99 0.12 10.86
N THR A 19 7.78 0.51 10.44
CA THR A 19 6.71 0.98 11.34
C THR A 19 6.13 -0.19 12.15
N LYS A 20 5.21 0.11 13.06
CA LYS A 20 4.50 -0.94 13.80
C LYS A 20 3.67 -1.79 12.82
N GLU A 21 2.96 -1.13 11.92
CA GLU A 21 2.13 -1.75 10.90
C GLU A 21 2.97 -2.57 9.91
N GLY A 22 4.14 -2.07 9.52
CA GLY A 22 5.11 -2.82 8.70
C GLY A 22 5.55 -4.13 9.35
N LYS A 23 5.87 -4.12 10.64
CA LYS A 23 6.25 -5.36 11.34
C LYS A 23 5.14 -6.39 11.42
N GLU A 24 3.89 -5.94 11.45
CA GLU A 24 2.72 -6.82 11.54
C GLU A 24 2.32 -7.38 10.17
N LEU A 25 2.31 -6.52 9.14
CA LEU A 25 1.76 -6.83 7.82
C LEU A 25 2.81 -7.30 6.81
N THR A 26 4.09 -6.98 7.04
CA THR A 26 5.22 -7.38 6.19
C THR A 26 6.37 -7.95 7.03
N PRO A 27 6.26 -9.17 7.58
CA PRO A 27 7.30 -9.80 8.40
C PRO A 27 8.67 -9.95 7.73
N SER A 28 8.73 -9.96 6.39
CA SER A 28 9.98 -10.02 5.62
C SER A 28 10.66 -8.65 5.44
N LEU A 29 10.01 -7.56 5.84
CA LEU A 29 10.53 -6.20 5.75
C LEU A 29 11.43 -5.89 6.97
N ASP A 30 12.70 -5.60 6.69
CA ASP A 30 13.69 -5.10 7.65
C ASP A 30 14.04 -3.63 7.38
N ASP A 31 14.70 -2.97 8.34
CA ASP A 31 15.25 -1.62 8.17
C ASP A 31 16.27 -1.61 7.01
N TYR A 32 16.21 -0.60 6.14
CA TYR A 32 16.99 -0.55 4.91
C TYR A 32 17.19 0.88 4.41
N ASN A 33 17.97 1.08 3.34
CA ASN A 33 18.08 2.36 2.65
C ASN A 33 17.34 2.33 1.32
N THR A 34 16.68 3.43 0.98
CA THR A 34 16.04 3.63 -0.32
C THR A 34 16.52 4.93 -0.95
N ASP A 35 16.66 4.95 -2.28
CA ASP A 35 17.03 6.19 -2.98
C ASP A 35 15.82 7.07 -3.22
N ARG A 36 14.64 6.49 -3.42
CA ARG A 36 13.49 7.27 -3.89
C ARG A 36 12.27 7.06 -3.03
N PRO A 37 12.32 7.40 -1.73
CA PRO A 37 11.14 7.31 -0.89
C PRO A 37 10.02 8.20 -1.45
N PHE A 38 8.78 7.85 -1.15
CA PHE A 38 7.65 8.73 -1.41
C PHE A 38 7.73 9.97 -0.52
N HIS A 39 7.64 11.17 -1.09
CA HIS A 39 7.59 12.41 -0.34
C HIS A 39 6.14 12.67 0.10
N LEU A 40 5.87 12.43 1.38
CA LEU A 40 4.53 12.51 1.97
C LEU A 40 4.06 13.96 2.16
N ASP A 41 5.01 14.86 2.36
CA ASP A 41 4.80 16.30 2.50
C ASP A 41 4.45 16.99 1.17
N ASP A 42 4.73 16.33 0.04
CA ASP A 42 4.34 16.77 -1.31
C ASP A 42 2.97 16.21 -1.75
N LEU A 43 2.33 15.36 -0.94
CA LEU A 43 0.98 14.88 -1.25
C LEU A 43 -0.02 16.02 -1.22
N ASP A 44 -0.81 16.11 -2.30
CA ASP A 44 -1.81 17.17 -2.49
C ASP A 44 -3.00 16.63 -3.31
N ASN A 45 -4.00 17.49 -3.50
CA ASN A 45 -5.25 17.21 -4.20
C ASN A 45 -6.02 16.06 -3.55
N ASP A 46 -6.24 14.99 -4.32
CA ASP A 46 -7.06 13.86 -3.91
C ASP A 46 -6.22 12.71 -3.38
N TRP A 47 -4.91 12.87 -3.20
CA TRP A 47 -4.03 11.79 -2.75
C TRP A 47 -3.70 11.91 -1.26
N GLU A 48 -3.88 10.81 -0.55
CA GLU A 48 -3.55 10.70 0.87
C GLU A 48 -2.70 9.45 1.15
N LEU A 49 -1.92 9.50 2.24
CA LEU A 49 -1.27 8.31 2.77
C LEU A 49 -2.34 7.38 3.37
N GLU A 50 -2.47 6.19 2.81
CA GLU A 50 -3.36 5.14 3.33
C GLU A 50 -2.65 4.36 4.44
N ILE A 51 -1.41 3.91 4.17
CA ILE A 51 -0.59 3.19 5.16
C ILE A 51 0.90 3.28 4.80
N ALA A 52 1.75 3.35 5.82
CA ALA A 52 3.21 3.28 5.67
C ALA A 52 3.77 2.06 6.42
N PHE A 53 4.49 1.20 5.70
CA PHE A 53 5.15 0.02 6.26
C PHE A 53 6.57 0.33 6.75
N ALA A 54 7.25 1.29 6.12
CA ALA A 54 8.47 1.88 6.66
C ALA A 54 8.58 3.37 6.32
N THR A 55 9.20 4.13 7.22
CA THR A 55 9.38 5.59 7.13
C THR A 55 10.75 6.00 7.65
N GLU A 56 11.19 7.22 7.37
CA GLU A 56 12.48 7.74 7.86
C GLU A 56 12.55 7.80 9.40
N THR A 57 11.39 7.85 10.06
CA THR A 57 11.29 7.94 11.52
C THR A 57 10.90 6.62 12.20
N GLY A 58 10.41 5.63 11.44
CA GLY A 58 9.81 4.40 11.97
C GLY A 58 8.43 4.62 12.59
N LYS A 59 7.80 5.76 12.29
CA LYS A 59 6.45 6.12 12.73
C LYS A 59 5.60 6.42 11.50
N GLY A 60 4.33 6.02 11.53
CA GLY A 60 3.37 6.38 10.48
C GLY A 60 2.90 7.82 10.57
N ASP A 61 2.82 8.39 11.78
CA ASP A 61 2.43 9.78 11.99
C ASP A 61 3.62 10.73 11.86
N LYS A 62 3.43 11.83 11.12
CA LYS A 62 4.44 12.91 10.94
C LYS A 62 5.70 12.50 10.17
N ALA A 63 5.72 11.33 9.55
CA ALA A 63 6.71 10.99 8.55
C ALA A 63 6.53 11.89 7.33
N THR A 64 7.66 12.28 6.75
CA THR A 64 7.76 13.01 5.47
C THR A 64 8.20 12.09 4.35
N ARG A 65 8.71 10.90 4.67
CA ARG A 65 9.20 9.91 3.71
C ARG A 65 8.60 8.54 4.01
N CYS A 66 8.24 7.80 2.97
CA CYS A 66 7.85 6.41 3.14
C CYS A 66 8.29 5.53 1.99
N ASP A 67 8.71 4.31 2.34
CA ASP A 67 8.95 3.22 1.42
C ASP A 67 9.15 1.97 2.29
N PRO A 68 8.37 0.89 2.17
CA PRO A 68 7.15 0.77 1.37
C PRO A 68 5.97 1.54 1.96
N CYS A 69 5.06 1.99 1.10
CA CYS A 69 3.79 2.60 1.50
C CYS A 69 2.72 2.52 0.40
N ILE A 70 1.48 2.76 0.79
CA ILE A 70 0.33 2.88 -0.09
C ILE A 70 -0.22 4.30 0.01
N VAL A 71 -0.33 4.97 -1.14
CA VAL A 71 -1.08 6.22 -1.27
C VAL A 71 -2.36 5.97 -2.06
N ARG A 72 -3.44 6.61 -1.63
CA ARG A 72 -4.79 6.39 -2.15
C ARG A 72 -5.35 7.67 -2.73
N ASN A 73 -5.98 7.56 -3.89
CA ASN A 73 -6.79 8.62 -4.47
C ASN A 73 -8.20 8.56 -3.89
N THR A 74 -8.58 9.60 -3.14
CA THR A 74 -9.87 9.72 -2.45
C THR A 74 -11.07 9.88 -3.39
N LYS A 75 -10.87 10.27 -4.65
CA LYS A 75 -11.94 10.37 -5.65
C LYS A 75 -12.16 9.08 -6.44
N THR A 76 -11.09 8.38 -6.81
CA THR A 76 -11.18 7.22 -7.71
C THR A 76 -11.00 5.88 -7.01
N ASP A 77 -10.63 5.88 -5.73
CA ASP A 77 -10.24 4.68 -4.96
C ASP A 77 -8.96 4.00 -5.49
N ALA A 78 -8.25 4.62 -6.44
CA ALA A 78 -7.00 4.09 -6.97
C ALA A 78 -5.90 4.14 -5.90
N ARG A 79 -5.01 3.14 -5.92
CA ARG A 79 -3.86 3.05 -5.01
C ARG A 79 -2.57 2.95 -5.80
N LEU A 80 -1.52 3.58 -5.27
CA LEU A 80 -0.15 3.38 -5.71
C LEU A 80 0.63 2.75 -4.56
N ILE A 81 1.30 1.65 -4.86
CA ILE A 81 2.09 0.90 -3.89
C ILE A 81 3.55 1.00 -4.32
N GLN A 82 4.37 1.64 -3.51
CA GLN A 82 5.80 1.71 -3.70
C GLN A 82 6.50 0.70 -2.79
N VAL A 83 7.46 -0.04 -3.34
CA VAL A 83 8.23 -1.07 -2.62
C VAL A 83 9.68 -1.07 -3.10
N TYR A 84 10.60 -0.59 -2.25
CA TYR A 84 12.05 -0.54 -2.46
C TYR A 84 12.49 0.17 -3.76
N GLN A 85 12.29 1.48 -3.84
CA GLN A 85 12.68 2.27 -5.00
C GLN A 85 14.14 2.74 -4.91
N THR A 86 15.08 1.84 -5.22
CA THR A 86 16.53 2.08 -5.14
C THR A 86 17.27 1.63 -6.40
N ASN A 87 18.45 2.18 -6.64
CA ASN A 87 19.33 1.75 -7.73
C ASN A 87 20.05 0.44 -7.39
N ASN A 88 19.43 -0.68 -7.76
CA ASN A 88 20.01 -2.04 -7.74
C ASN A 88 20.51 -2.50 -6.35
N GLN A 89 19.59 -3.05 -5.56
CA GLN A 89 19.82 -3.62 -4.24
C GLN A 89 19.16 -5.00 -4.13
N ASP A 90 19.80 -5.91 -3.38
CA ASP A 90 19.32 -7.28 -3.14
C ASP A 90 18.27 -7.32 -2.02
N ASP A 91 17.14 -6.67 -2.28
CA ASP A 91 15.99 -6.63 -1.35
C ASP A 91 15.01 -7.77 -1.62
N PRO A 92 14.27 -8.24 -0.59
CA PRO A 92 13.20 -9.23 -0.75
C PRO A 92 11.92 -8.61 -1.39
N LYS A 93 12.06 -7.85 -2.49
CA LYS A 93 10.97 -7.04 -3.11
C LYS A 93 9.73 -7.88 -3.41
N GLY A 94 9.93 -9.09 -3.90
CA GLY A 94 8.85 -10.02 -4.25
C GLY A 94 8.11 -10.61 -3.05
N GLU A 95 8.81 -10.82 -1.94
CA GLU A 95 8.21 -11.32 -0.70
C GLU A 95 7.41 -10.22 -0.01
N VAL A 96 8.01 -9.03 0.14
CA VAL A 96 7.37 -7.86 0.76
C VAL A 96 6.12 -7.42 -0.03
N ILE A 97 6.18 -7.32 -1.37
CA ILE A 97 4.98 -6.96 -2.15
C ILE A 97 3.87 -8.02 -2.01
N ALA A 98 4.22 -9.30 -1.91
CA ALA A 98 3.25 -10.37 -1.72
C ALA A 98 2.57 -10.27 -0.35
N GLU A 99 3.32 -9.99 0.70
CA GLU A 99 2.80 -9.75 2.06
C GLU A 99 1.87 -8.53 2.10
N ILE A 100 2.26 -7.40 1.48
CA ILE A 100 1.38 -6.22 1.37
C ILE A 100 0.06 -6.57 0.69
N ILE A 101 0.10 -7.33 -0.41
CA ILE A 101 -1.09 -7.72 -1.13
C ILE A 101 -1.99 -8.63 -0.27
N LEU A 102 -1.41 -9.69 0.28
CA LEU A 102 -2.15 -10.76 0.95
C LEU A 102 -2.65 -10.34 2.34
N ASN A 103 -1.85 -9.59 3.09
CA ASN A 103 -2.13 -9.27 4.49
C ASN A 103 -2.89 -7.94 4.65
N TYR A 104 -2.92 -7.08 3.62
CA TYR A 104 -3.56 -5.76 3.72
C TYR A 104 -4.47 -5.45 2.52
N TYR A 105 -3.91 -5.41 1.31
CA TYR A 105 -4.63 -4.85 0.15
C TYR A 105 -5.92 -5.62 -0.18
N LEU A 106 -5.89 -6.95 -0.16
CA LEU A 106 -7.05 -7.78 -0.47
C LEU A 106 -8.20 -7.61 0.53
N GLU A 107 -7.87 -7.41 1.81
CA GLU A 107 -8.85 -7.12 2.87
C GLU A 107 -9.46 -5.73 2.68
N VAL A 108 -8.61 -4.70 2.53
CA VAL A 108 -9.04 -3.31 2.41
C VAL A 108 -9.88 -3.05 1.16
N THR A 109 -9.59 -3.75 0.06
CA THR A 109 -10.35 -3.62 -1.20
C THR A 109 -11.56 -4.55 -1.27
N GLY A 110 -11.75 -5.46 -0.31
CA GLY A 110 -12.79 -6.47 -0.38
C GLY A 110 -12.66 -7.42 -1.58
N ALA A 111 -11.48 -7.52 -2.19
CA ALA A 111 -11.28 -8.29 -3.43
C ALA A 111 -11.46 -9.81 -3.25
N LEU A 112 -11.46 -10.30 -2.01
CA LEU A 112 -11.76 -11.69 -1.66
C LEU A 112 -13.24 -11.94 -1.36
N ASP A 113 -14.04 -10.88 -1.20
CA ASP A 113 -15.48 -11.00 -0.99
C ASP A 113 -16.16 -11.34 -2.31
N VAL A 114 -16.28 -12.65 -2.57
CA VAL A 114 -17.29 -13.14 -3.50
C VAL A 114 -18.63 -13.07 -2.77
N ASP A 115 -19.42 -12.02 -3.00
CA ASP A 115 -20.76 -11.93 -2.43
C ASP A 115 -21.53 -13.21 -2.80
N ALA A 116 -21.87 -14.01 -1.79
CA ALA A 116 -22.56 -15.26 -2.00
C ALA A 116 -23.95 -15.02 -2.62
N GLN A 117 -24.53 -13.82 -2.45
CA GLN A 117 -25.80 -13.43 -3.06
C GLN A 117 -25.69 -13.19 -4.57
N ASP A 118 -24.52 -12.79 -5.07
CA ASP A 118 -24.26 -12.56 -6.50
C ASP A 118 -23.89 -13.85 -7.25
N LYS A 119 -23.80 -14.98 -6.54
CA LYS A 119 -23.63 -16.28 -7.19
C LYS A 119 -24.97 -16.70 -7.79
N LEU A 120 -24.98 -16.88 -9.12
CA LEU A 120 -26.11 -17.43 -9.89
C LEU A 120 -26.85 -18.58 -9.16
N PRO A 121 -26.18 -19.61 -8.59
CA PRO A 121 -26.85 -20.68 -7.85
C PRO A 121 -27.71 -20.22 -6.66
N THR A 122 -27.28 -19.19 -5.92
CA THR A 122 -27.98 -18.66 -4.75
C THR A 122 -29.22 -17.89 -5.17
N LEU A 123 -29.11 -17.05 -6.21
CA LEU A 123 -30.25 -16.36 -6.83
C LEU A 123 -31.29 -17.36 -7.37
N TRP A 124 -30.82 -18.44 -8.00
CA TRP A 124 -31.67 -19.52 -8.51
C TRP A 124 -32.38 -20.31 -7.41
N ALA A 125 -31.75 -20.49 -6.24
CA ALA A 125 -32.37 -21.13 -5.10
C ALA A 125 -33.49 -20.26 -4.52
N ASP A 126 -33.25 -18.96 -4.37
CA ASP A 126 -34.22 -17.97 -3.86
C ASP A 126 -35.47 -17.87 -4.74
N ILE A 127 -35.31 -17.86 -6.07
CA ILE A 127 -36.45 -17.88 -7.00
C ILE A 127 -37.31 -19.14 -6.82
N LYS A 128 -36.69 -20.28 -6.52
CA LYS A 128 -37.40 -21.55 -6.34
C LYS A 128 -38.11 -21.64 -4.99
N THR A 129 -37.62 -20.96 -3.96
CA THR A 129 -38.17 -21.01 -2.60
C THR A 129 -39.27 -19.98 -2.34
N ARG A 130 -39.38 -18.91 -3.14
CA ARG A 130 -40.46 -17.88 -3.04
C ARG A 130 -41.84 -18.35 -3.57
N ARG A 131 -42.20 -19.61 -3.39
CA ARG A 131 -43.55 -20.14 -3.72
C ARG A 131 -44.49 -20.06 -2.53
#